data_AF-R7S504-F1
#
_entry.id   AF-R7S504-F1
#
_cell.length_a   1.000
_cell.length_b   1.000
_cell.length_c   1.000
_cell.angle_alpha   90.00
_cell.angle_beta   90.00
_cell.angle_gamma   90.00
#
_symmetry.space_group_name_H-M   'P 1'
#
loop_
_entity.id
_entity.type
_entity.pdbx_description
1 polymer ?
#
loop_
_entity_poly.entity_id
_entity_poly.type
_entity_poly.pdbx_seq_one_letter_code
_entity_poly.pdbx_strand_id
1 'polypeptide(L)'
;RRGGDTGITMRWTPGHVGVEGNEYVDGKVKEAARGTSSAVRDLPILLRKTLPYSKTAATKTFKKTIAEKLNTHYRNSKHLTRLKRTDPKFKASRFYKLATSLPRQNLL
;
A
#
# COMPACT_ATOMS: atom_id res chain seq x y z
N ARG A 1 -43.61 31.06 6.04
CA ARG A 1 -42.67 29.98 6.44
C ARG A 1 -41.26 30.44 6.09
N ARG A 2 -40.41 30.76 7.07
CA ARG A 2 -39.00 31.11 6.82
C ARG A 2 -38.24 29.82 6.53
N GLY A 3 -37.77 29.62 5.31
CA GLY A 3 -36.76 28.61 5.02
C GLY A 3 -35.46 29.10 5.64
N GLY A 4 -35.04 28.49 6.76
CA GLY A 4 -33.76 28.79 7.37
C GLY A 4 -32.65 28.33 6.43
N ASP A 5 -31.83 29.28 5.98
CA ASP A 5 -30.59 29.01 5.26
C ASP A 5 -29.61 28.34 6.23
N THR A 6 -29.56 27.01 6.21
CA THR A 6 -28.55 26.27 6.96
C THR A 6 -27.23 26.39 6.22
N GLY A 7 -26.44 27.40 6.58
CA GLY A 7 -25.11 27.61 6.00
C GLY A 7 -24.21 26.39 6.23
N ILE A 8 -23.84 25.69 5.15
CA ILE A 8 -22.88 24.59 5.19
C ILE A 8 -21.47 25.19 5.09
N THR A 9 -20.62 24.90 6.08
CA THR A 9 -19.20 25.25 6.02
C THR A 9 -18.39 24.00 5.70
N MET A 10 -17.65 24.05 4.59
CA MET A 10 -16.71 22.98 4.21
C MET A 10 -15.28 23.39 4.57
N ARG A 11 -14.48 22.45 5.09
CA ARG A 11 -13.06 22.67 5.39
C ARG A 11 -12.24 21.51 4.86
N TRP A 12 -11.06 21.82 4.34
CA TRP A 12 -10.06 20.82 4.01
C TRP A 12 -9.28 20.45 5.25
N THR A 13 -9.18 19.16 5.54
CA THR A 13 -8.35 18.63 6.63
C THR A 13 -7.21 17.80 6.03
N PRO A 14 -5.99 17.90 6.59
CA PRO A 14 -4.90 17.06 6.14
C PRO A 14 -5.20 15.59 6.46
N GLY A 15 -4.88 14.71 5.50
CA GLY A 15 -5.07 13.27 5.67
C GLY A 15 -4.04 12.65 6.61
N HIS A 16 -4.43 11.61 7.36
CA HIS A 16 -3.54 10.81 8.22
C HIS A 16 -2.82 11.58 9.35
N VAL A 17 -3.42 12.65 9.86
CA VAL A 17 -2.85 13.46 10.96
C VAL A 17 -3.57 13.23 12.30
N GLY A 18 -4.29 12.12 12.49
CA GLY A 18 -4.94 11.84 13.79
C GLY A 18 -6.27 12.56 14.02
N VAL A 19 -6.88 13.17 12.99
CA VAL A 19 -8.20 13.81 13.14
C VAL A 19 -9.25 12.71 13.27
N GLU A 20 -9.73 12.49 14.50
CA GLU A 20 -10.63 11.38 14.87
C GLU A 20 -11.77 11.17 13.88
N GLY A 21 -12.52 12.23 13.53
CA GLY A 21 -13.63 12.13 12.58
C GLY A 21 -13.21 11.70 11.18
N ASN A 22 -12.05 12.18 10.69
CA ASN A 22 -11.52 11.77 9.38
C ASN A 22 -11.02 10.32 9.42
N GLU A 23 -10.39 9.90 10.52
CA GLU A 23 -9.92 8.51 10.68
C GLU A 23 -11.05 7.51 10.83
N TYR A 24 -12.11 7.88 11.55
CA TYR A 24 -13.33 7.09 11.66
C TYR A 24 -13.97 6.89 10.29
N VAL A 25 -14.13 7.98 9.52
CA VAL A 25 -14.67 7.92 8.16
C VAL A 25 -13.79 7.08 7.24
N ASP A 26 -12.47 7.25 7.28
CA ASP A 26 -11.52 6.43 6.51
C ASP A 26 -11.64 4.93 6.86
N GLY A 27 -11.83 4.61 8.14
CA GLY A 27 -12.13 3.25 8.60
C GLY A 27 -13.40 2.68 7.96
N LYS A 28 -14.50 3.44 7.97
CA LYS A 28 -15.78 3.04 7.35
C LYS A 28 -15.68 2.91 5.83
N VAL A 29 -14.94 3.79 5.18
CA VAL A 29 -14.68 3.69 3.73
C VAL A 29 -13.89 2.41 3.42
N LYS A 30 -12.91 2.04 4.24
CA LYS A 30 -12.16 0.78 4.08
C LYS A 30 -13.04 -0.45 4.27
N GLU A 31 -13.96 -0.44 5.24
CA GLU A 31 -14.96 -1.51 5.41
C GLU A 31 -15.86 -1.63 4.18
N ALA A 32 -16.37 -0.50 3.67
CA ALA A 32 -17.19 -0.47 2.47
C ALA A 32 -16.45 -0.95 1.22
N ALA A 33 -15.19 -0.53 1.03
CA ALA A 33 -14.36 -0.98 -0.08
C ALA A 33 -14.03 -2.48 -0.04
N ARG A 34 -14.05 -3.10 1.14
CA ARG A 34 -13.94 -4.56 1.32
C ARG A 34 -15.27 -5.29 1.11
N GLY A 35 -16.37 -4.57 0.95
CA GLY A 35 -17.71 -5.13 0.82
C GLY A 35 -18.33 -5.61 2.14
N THR A 36 -17.81 -5.15 3.29
CA THR A 36 -18.27 -5.61 4.62
C THR A 36 -19.24 -4.63 5.30
N SER A 37 -19.58 -3.51 4.68
CA SER A 37 -20.43 -2.47 5.28
C SER A 37 -21.94 -2.71 5.11
N SER A 38 -22.36 -3.21 3.95
CA SER A 38 -23.76 -3.28 3.53
C SER A 38 -23.93 -4.36 2.47
N ALA A 39 -25.11 -5.00 2.42
CA ALA A 39 -25.40 -5.98 1.39
C ALA A 39 -25.45 -5.32 0.00
N VAL A 40 -25.03 -6.05 -1.04
CA VAL A 40 -24.98 -5.54 -2.42
C VAL A 40 -26.36 -5.06 -2.92
N ARG A 41 -27.45 -5.63 -2.40
CA ARG A 41 -28.82 -5.26 -2.76
C ARG A 41 -29.19 -3.84 -2.29
N ASP A 42 -28.62 -3.41 -1.18
CA ASP A 42 -28.89 -2.11 -0.57
C ASP A 42 -28.02 -0.99 -1.18
N LEU A 43 -27.01 -1.37 -1.96
CA LEU A 43 -26.16 -0.42 -2.68
C LEU A 43 -26.88 0.15 -3.91
N PRO A 44 -26.66 1.43 -4.25
CA PRO A 44 -27.02 1.99 -5.54
C PRO A 44 -26.45 1.14 -6.70
N ILE A 45 -27.19 1.02 -7.81
CA ILE A 45 -26.84 0.13 -8.94
C ILE A 45 -25.40 0.31 -9.41
N LEU A 46 -24.90 1.55 -9.43
CA LEU A 46 -23.52 1.88 -9.83
C LEU A 46 -22.45 1.27 -8.91
N LEU A 47 -22.75 1.14 -7.62
CA LEU A 47 -21.85 0.62 -6.58
C LEU A 47 -21.96 -0.90 -6.38
N ARG A 48 -22.85 -1.57 -7.11
CA ARG A 48 -22.98 -3.04 -7.06
C ARG A 48 -21.89 -3.77 -7.84
N LYS A 49 -21.20 -3.06 -8.74
CA LYS A 49 -20.12 -3.63 -9.57
C LYS A 49 -18.84 -3.71 -8.74
N THR A 50 -18.04 -4.75 -9.00
CA THR A 50 -16.71 -4.85 -8.42
C THR A 50 -15.84 -3.70 -8.88
N LEU A 51 -15.14 -3.07 -7.93
CA LEU A 51 -14.18 -2.02 -8.26
C LEU A 51 -13.00 -2.63 -9.02
N PRO A 52 -12.48 -1.93 -10.04
CA PRO A 52 -11.29 -2.38 -10.74
C PRO A 52 -10.10 -2.40 -9.77
N TYR A 53 -9.17 -3.33 -10.00
CA TYR A 53 -7.93 -3.37 -9.24
C TYR A 53 -7.12 -2.09 -9.47
N SER A 54 -6.70 -1.47 -8.37
CA SER A 54 -5.78 -0.34 -8.45
C SER A 54 -4.40 -0.81 -8.94
N LYS A 55 -3.90 -0.19 -10.01
CA LYS A 55 -2.55 -0.45 -10.54
C LYS A 55 -1.47 -0.26 -9.47
N THR A 56 -1.61 0.75 -8.61
CA THR A 56 -0.64 1.02 -7.54
C THR A 56 -0.69 -0.07 -6.47
N ALA A 57 -1.88 -0.54 -6.09
CA ALA A 57 -2.05 -1.63 -5.16
C ALA A 57 -1.45 -2.94 -5.72
N ALA A 58 -1.75 -3.30 -6.97
CA ALA A 58 -1.19 -4.47 -7.64
C ALA A 58 0.34 -4.41 -7.76
N THR A 59 0.89 -3.24 -8.10
CA THR A 59 2.34 -3.05 -8.16
C THR A 59 2.98 -3.21 -6.78
N LYS A 60 2.35 -2.67 -5.73
CA LYS A 60 2.85 -2.75 -4.36
C LYS A 60 2.83 -4.19 -3.84
N THR A 61 1.78 -4.96 -4.10
CA THR A 61 1.70 -6.37 -3.72
C THR A 61 2.74 -7.19 -4.47
N PHE A 62 2.91 -6.99 -5.77
CA PHE A 62 3.93 -7.67 -6.56
C PHE A 62 5.37 -7.35 -6.10
N LYS A 63 5.67 -6.08 -5.81
CA LYS A 63 6.98 -5.71 -5.24
C LYS A 63 7.23 -6.35 -3.88
N LYS A 64 6.18 -6.47 -3.05
CA LYS A 64 6.25 -7.15 -1.74
C LYS A 64 6.58 -8.63 -1.91
N THR A 65 5.91 -9.34 -2.83
CA THR A 65 6.19 -10.77 -3.06
C THR A 65 7.60 -11.01 -3.59
N ILE A 66 8.12 -10.15 -4.46
CA ILE A 66 9.53 -10.21 -4.90
C ILE A 66 10.47 -10.04 -3.70
N ALA A 67 10.24 -9.05 -2.86
CA ALA A 67 11.09 -8.79 -1.70
C ALA A 67 11.09 -9.97 -0.70
N GLU A 68 9.94 -10.61 -0.49
CA GLU A 68 9.81 -11.81 0.35
C GLU A 68 10.61 -12.99 -0.22
N LYS A 69 10.42 -13.31 -1.52
CA LYS A 69 11.20 -14.37 -2.20
C LYS A 69 12.70 -14.12 -2.13
N LEU A 70 13.11 -12.88 -2.37
CA LEU A 70 14.51 -12.46 -2.30
C LEU A 70 15.08 -12.67 -0.90
N ASN A 71 14.35 -12.23 0.14
CA ASN A 71 14.76 -12.42 1.53
C ASN A 71 14.91 -13.91 1.90
N THR A 72 13.98 -14.77 1.47
CA THR A 72 14.07 -16.21 1.68
C THR A 72 15.30 -16.80 0.99
N HIS A 73 15.53 -16.43 -0.28
CA HIS A 73 16.70 -16.88 -1.02
C HIS A 73 18.02 -16.47 -0.35
N TYR A 74 18.15 -15.21 0.07
CA TYR A 74 19.35 -14.74 0.76
C TYR A 74 19.54 -15.38 2.13
N ARG A 75 18.46 -15.59 2.91
CA ARG A 75 18.55 -16.28 4.21
C ARG A 75 19.17 -17.68 4.10
N ASN A 76 18.86 -18.38 3.02
CA ASN A 76 19.35 -19.74 2.78
C ASN A 76 20.71 -19.77 2.06
N SER A 77 21.26 -18.62 1.68
CA SER A 77 22.52 -18.53 0.95
C SER A 77 23.74 -18.53 1.87
N LYS A 78 24.72 -19.39 1.57
CA LYS A 78 26.05 -19.38 2.23
C LYS A 78 26.75 -18.02 2.12
N HIS A 79 26.44 -17.24 1.08
CA HIS A 79 27.00 -15.91 0.87
C HIS A 79 26.54 -14.91 1.94
N LEU A 80 25.32 -15.04 2.47
CA LEU A 80 24.81 -14.15 3.51
C LEU A 80 25.58 -14.33 4.82
N THR A 81 25.95 -15.57 5.18
CA THR A 81 26.74 -15.83 6.40
C THR A 81 28.11 -15.15 6.34
N ARG A 82 28.78 -15.24 5.19
CA ARG A 82 30.07 -14.55 4.98
C ARG A 82 29.90 -13.03 4.99
N LEU A 83 28.84 -12.54 4.35
CA LEU A 83 28.58 -11.10 4.24
C LEU A 83 28.19 -10.47 5.59
N LYS A 84 27.41 -11.18 6.41
CA LYS A 84 27.07 -10.74 7.78
C LYS A 84 28.28 -10.64 8.70
N ARG A 85 29.33 -11.42 8.44
CA ARG A 85 30.60 -11.32 9.18
C ARG A 85 31.27 -9.95 8.96
N THR A 86 31.13 -9.39 7.77
CA THR A 86 31.73 -8.10 7.40
C THR A 86 30.75 -6.93 7.58
N ASP A 87 29.48 -7.11 7.23
CA ASP A 87 28.39 -6.15 7.42
C ASP A 87 27.21 -6.82 8.16
N PRO A 88 27.19 -6.77 9.50
CA PRO A 88 26.10 -7.32 10.31
C PRO A 88 24.74 -6.66 10.04
N LYS A 89 24.73 -5.43 9.52
CA LYS A 89 23.52 -4.65 9.23
C LYS A 89 23.02 -4.85 7.79
N PHE A 90 23.61 -5.80 7.07
CA PHE A 90 23.28 -6.07 5.68
C PHE A 90 21.78 -6.38 5.49
N LYS A 91 21.18 -5.75 4.46
CA LYS A 91 19.81 -6.03 4.00
C LYS A 91 19.84 -6.30 2.50
N ALA A 92 19.31 -7.45 2.08
CA ALA A 92 19.26 -7.87 0.67
C ALA A 92 18.59 -6.83 -0.25
N SER A 93 17.58 -6.11 0.26
CA SER A 93 16.91 -5.04 -0.47
C SER A 93 17.82 -3.84 -0.78
N ARG A 94 18.81 -3.53 0.08
CA ARG A 94 19.81 -2.48 -0.19
C ARG A 94 20.77 -2.90 -1.30
N PHE A 95 21.25 -4.13 -1.24
CA PHE A 95 22.11 -4.70 -2.28
C PHE A 95 21.41 -4.71 -3.63
N TYR A 96 20.16 -5.19 -3.69
CA TYR A 96 19.42 -5.24 -4.94
C TYR A 96 19.20 -3.85 -5.53
N LYS A 97 18.82 -2.86 -4.72
CA LYS A 97 18.72 -1.46 -5.18
C LYS A 97 20.03 -0.97 -5.80
N LEU A 98 21.15 -1.21 -5.12
CA LEU A 98 22.48 -0.83 -5.61
C LEU A 98 22.83 -1.56 -6.91
N ALA A 99 22.63 -2.88 -6.96
CA ALA A 99 22.90 -3.70 -8.14
C ALA A 99 22.04 -3.29 -9.35
N THR A 100 20.78 -2.91 -9.13
CA THR A 100 19.90 -2.43 -10.21
C THR A 100 20.17 -0.99 -10.65
N SER A 101 20.79 -0.17 -9.80
CA SER A 101 21.17 1.20 -10.14
C SER A 101 22.50 1.27 -10.90
N LEU A 102 23.30 0.20 -10.86
CA LEU A 102 24.51 0.13 -11.67
C LEU A 102 24.12 -0.06 -13.14
N PRO A 103 24.68 0.72 -14.07
CA PRO A 103 24.49 0.47 -15.49
C PRO A 103 24.97 -0.95 -15.78
N ARG A 104 24.14 -1.74 -16.49
CA ARG A 104 24.54 -3.06 -16.98
C ARG A 104 25.55 -2.86 -18.13
N GLN A 105 26.75 -2.39 -17.81
CA GLN A 105 27.82 -2.31 -18.80
C GLN A 105 28.33 -3.74 -19.04
N ASN A 106 27.95 -4.26 -20.21
CA ASN A 106 28.61 -5.30 -20.98
C ASN A 106 28.89 -6.62 -20.26
N LEU A 107 27.85 -7.46 -20.14
CA LEU A 107 28.05 -8.91 -20.23
C LEU A 107 28.02 -9.26 -21.73
N LEU A 108 29.18 -9.15 -22.38
CA LEU A 108 29.53 -9.97 -23.54
C LEU A 108 29.83 -11.39 -23.04
#